data_AF-A0A657LLU6-F1
#
_entry.id   AF-A0A657LLU6-F1
#
_cell.length_a   1.000
_cell.length_b   1.000
_cell.length_c   1.000
_cell.angle_alpha   90.00
_cell.angle_beta   90.00
_cell.angle_gamma   90.00
#
_symmetry.space_group_name_H-M   'P 1'
#
loop_
_entity.id
_entity.type
_entity.pdbx_description
1 polymer ?
#
loop_
_entity_poly.entity_id
_entity_poly.type
_entity_poly.pdbx_seq_one_letter_code
_entity_poly.pdbx_strand_id
1 'polypeptide(L)'
;MACLAACGEGLCVEARAVIQATAPVIDGWMAAGYDLDADILPVLQARTLRKRDDPIRTWAYFTPAVAKRHAQRVALTAKPKSAGETQTAPTLSAQEILLQTAQWLNSGRFVPPSAVNNTTRDALLRAGLVTKETLRSHQIY
;
A
#
# COMPACT_ATOMS: atom_id res chain seq x y z
N MET A 1 -26.62 -11.80 9.01
CA MET A 1 -26.00 -13.13 8.84
C MET A 1 -24.59 -13.06 8.25
N ALA A 2 -24.32 -12.25 7.21
CA ALA A 2 -23.01 -12.18 6.55
C ALA A 2 -21.82 -11.79 7.46
N CYS A 3 -22.00 -10.84 8.40
CA CYS A 3 -20.91 -10.40 9.27
C CYS A 3 -20.41 -11.48 10.24
N LEU A 4 -21.29 -12.36 10.72
CA LEU A 4 -20.90 -13.49 11.58
C LEU A 4 -20.18 -14.58 10.77
N ALA A 5 -20.57 -14.77 9.51
CA ALA A 5 -19.92 -15.72 8.60
C ALA A 5 -18.51 -15.26 8.18
N ALA A 6 -18.29 -13.94 8.09
CA ALA A 6 -16.96 -13.38 7.80
C ALA A 6 -16.00 -13.40 8.99
N CYS A 7 -16.48 -13.68 10.21
CA CYS A 7 -15.62 -13.82 11.38
C CYS A 7 -14.95 -15.20 11.40
N GLY A 8 -13.62 -15.22 11.43
CA GLY A 8 -12.79 -16.43 11.49
C GLY A 8 -12.74 -17.09 12.89
N GLU A 9 -11.76 -17.96 13.07
CA GLU A 9 -11.53 -18.74 14.31
C GLU A 9 -11.19 -17.88 15.54
N GLY A 10 -10.79 -16.62 15.34
CA GLY A 10 -10.48 -15.71 16.45
C GLY A 10 -11.70 -15.24 17.25
N LEU A 11 -12.92 -15.51 16.78
CA LEU A 11 -14.16 -15.21 17.49
C LEU A 11 -14.79 -16.50 18.03
N CYS A 12 -14.55 -16.80 19.31
CA CYS A 12 -15.12 -17.95 20.01
C CYS A 12 -16.67 -17.94 20.03
N VAL A 13 -17.30 -19.10 20.20
CA VAL A 13 -18.76 -19.29 20.12
C VAL A 13 -19.51 -18.40 21.12
N GLU A 14 -19.02 -18.25 22.35
CA GLU A 14 -19.62 -17.36 23.35
C GLU A 14 -19.58 -15.89 22.93
N ALA A 15 -18.45 -15.44 22.37
CA ALA A 15 -18.30 -14.09 21.85
C ALA A 15 -19.24 -13.84 20.66
N ARG A 16 -19.49 -14.85 19.81
CA ARG A 16 -20.45 -14.77 18.70
C ARG A 16 -21.87 -14.53 19.18
N ALA A 17 -22.30 -15.20 20.25
CA ALA A 17 -23.64 -15.01 20.81
C ALA A 17 -23.82 -13.59 21.40
N VAL A 18 -22.82 -13.10 22.14
CA VAL A 18 -22.87 -11.78 22.78
C VAL A 18 -22.80 -10.65 21.73
N ILE A 19 -21.90 -10.76 20.76
CA ILE A 19 -21.72 -9.71 19.75
C ILE A 19 -22.94 -9.58 18.84
N GLN A 20 -23.67 -10.67 18.59
CA GLN A 20 -24.90 -10.67 17.80
C GLN A 20 -25.97 -9.73 18.38
N ALA A 21 -26.06 -9.60 19.72
CA ALA A 21 -26.98 -8.66 20.36
C ALA A 21 -26.67 -7.19 20.04
N THR A 22 -25.42 -6.89 19.65
CA THR A 22 -25.00 -5.53 19.24
C THR A 22 -25.06 -5.30 17.73
N ALA A 23 -25.70 -6.20 16.97
CA ALA A 23 -25.93 -6.05 15.53
C ALA A 23 -26.44 -4.67 15.05
N PRO A 24 -27.29 -3.91 15.79
CA PRO A 24 -27.71 -2.56 15.35
C PRO A 24 -26.55 -1.56 15.15
N VAL A 25 -25.35 -1.83 15.68
CA VAL A 25 -24.16 -1.01 15.38
C VAL A 25 -23.78 -1.09 13.89
N ILE A 26 -24.03 -2.24 13.25
CA ILE A 26 -23.77 -2.46 11.82
C ILE A 26 -24.73 -1.59 10.99
N ASP A 27 -26.00 -1.50 11.38
CA ASP A 27 -26.96 -0.55 10.78
C ASP A 27 -26.48 0.90 10.91
N GLY A 28 -25.91 1.26 12.05
CA GLY A 28 -25.26 2.57 12.24
C GLY A 28 -24.11 2.80 11.26
N TRP A 29 -23.34 1.77 10.92
CA TRP A 29 -22.28 1.88 9.91
C TRP A 29 -22.84 2.00 8.49
N MET A 30 -23.86 1.22 8.15
CA MET A 30 -24.51 1.32 6.83
C MET A 30 -25.15 2.69 6.62
N ALA A 31 -25.83 3.22 7.66
CA ALA A 31 -26.41 4.56 7.64
C ALA A 31 -25.35 5.68 7.50
N ALA A 32 -24.15 5.47 8.02
CA ALA A 32 -23.02 6.38 7.86
C ALA A 32 -22.32 6.28 6.49
N GLY A 33 -22.75 5.35 5.62
CA GLY A 33 -22.18 5.17 4.27
C GLY A 33 -20.97 4.24 4.20
N TYR A 34 -20.71 3.45 5.25
CA TYR A 34 -19.70 2.39 5.19
C TYR A 34 -20.20 1.23 4.32
N ASP A 35 -19.29 0.69 3.51
CA ASP A 35 -19.64 -0.43 2.62
C ASP A 35 -19.47 -1.76 3.34
N LEU A 36 -20.48 -2.63 3.22
CA LEU A 36 -20.45 -3.93 3.87
C LEU A 36 -19.31 -4.80 3.34
N ASP A 37 -19.19 -4.92 2.02
CA ASP A 37 -18.25 -5.83 1.38
C ASP A 37 -16.82 -5.27 1.38
N ALA A 38 -16.68 -3.98 1.07
CA ALA A 38 -15.38 -3.37 0.90
C ALA A 38 -14.75 -2.83 2.20
N ASP A 39 -15.55 -2.45 3.22
CA ASP A 39 -15.04 -1.94 4.50
C ASP A 39 -15.23 -2.91 5.66
N ILE A 40 -16.46 -3.40 5.87
CA ILE A 40 -16.83 -4.10 7.10
C ILE A 40 -16.30 -5.54 7.10
N LEU A 41 -16.71 -6.38 6.13
CA LEU A 41 -16.31 -7.79 6.05
C LEU A 41 -14.78 -8.00 6.09
N PRO A 42 -13.95 -7.27 5.32
CA PRO A 42 -12.49 -7.47 5.32
C PRO A 42 -11.84 -7.03 6.64
N VAL A 43 -12.39 -6.02 7.34
CA VAL A 43 -11.91 -5.66 8.69
C VAL A 43 -12.20 -6.77 9.68
N LEU A 44 -13.40 -7.35 9.61
CA LEU A 44 -13.78 -8.47 10.46
C LEU A 44 -12.88 -9.68 10.21
N GLN A 45 -12.68 -10.07 8.95
CA GLN A 45 -11.79 -11.17 8.59
C GLN A 45 -10.37 -10.92 9.10
N ALA A 46 -9.77 -9.76 8.81
CA ALA A 46 -8.40 -9.45 9.21
C ALA A 46 -8.21 -9.44 10.73
N ARG A 47 -9.20 -8.94 11.48
CA ARG A 47 -9.13 -8.85 12.94
C ARG A 47 -9.48 -10.15 13.66
N THR A 48 -10.27 -11.01 13.04
CA THR A 48 -10.64 -12.33 13.58
C THR A 48 -9.79 -13.47 13.02
N LEU A 49 -8.80 -13.16 12.17
CA LEU A 49 -7.85 -14.14 11.61
C LEU A 49 -6.96 -14.77 12.69
N ARG A 50 -6.58 -14.01 13.72
CA ARG A 50 -5.73 -14.49 14.82
C ARG A 50 -6.57 -14.74 16.06
N LYS A 51 -6.27 -15.86 16.73
CA LYS A 51 -6.87 -16.19 18.03
C LYS A 51 -6.48 -15.14 19.07
N ARG A 52 -7.48 -14.58 19.75
CA ARG A 52 -7.29 -13.65 20.88
C ARG A 52 -7.57 -14.36 22.19
N ASP A 53 -6.83 -13.93 23.21
CA ASP A 53 -7.08 -14.29 24.61
C ASP A 53 -8.34 -13.58 25.13
N ASP A 54 -8.49 -12.30 24.79
CA ASP A 54 -9.65 -11.49 25.16
C ASP A 54 -10.79 -11.55 24.12
N PRO A 55 -11.98 -12.07 24.49
CA PRO A 55 -13.12 -12.16 23.59
C PRO A 55 -13.74 -10.79 23.29
N ILE A 56 -13.96 -10.51 22.01
CA ILE A 56 -14.60 -9.26 21.55
C ILE A 56 -16.11 -9.39 21.73
N ARG A 57 -16.71 -8.51 22.53
CA ARG A 57 -18.13 -8.61 22.92
C ARG A 57 -19.06 -7.64 22.18
N THR A 58 -18.52 -6.64 21.47
CA THR A 58 -19.32 -5.61 20.79
C THR A 58 -18.78 -5.28 19.41
N TRP A 59 -19.67 -5.05 18.44
CA TRP A 59 -19.25 -4.58 17.11
C TRP A 59 -18.56 -3.22 17.16
N ALA A 60 -18.88 -2.38 18.14
CA ALA A 60 -18.29 -1.06 18.34
C ALA A 60 -16.75 -1.08 18.44
N TYR A 61 -16.16 -2.20 18.89
CA TYR A 61 -14.71 -2.39 18.90
C TYR A 61 -14.08 -2.25 17.51
N PHE A 62 -14.80 -2.64 16.45
CA PHE A 62 -14.30 -2.58 15.08
C PHE A 62 -14.53 -1.22 14.41
N THR A 63 -15.36 -0.33 14.99
CA THR A 63 -15.64 1.02 14.46
C THR A 63 -14.37 1.78 14.03
N PRO A 64 -13.31 1.91 14.86
CA PRO A 64 -12.10 2.63 14.44
C PRO A 64 -11.38 1.94 13.28
N ALA A 65 -11.44 0.62 13.18
CA ALA A 65 -10.82 -0.14 12.10
C ALA A 65 -11.61 -0.03 10.79
N VAL A 66 -12.94 -0.06 10.85
CA VAL A 66 -13.84 0.17 9.71
C VAL A 66 -13.66 1.60 9.20
N ALA A 67 -13.67 2.60 10.09
CA ALA A 67 -13.44 4.00 9.75
C ALA A 67 -12.09 4.21 9.05
N LYS A 68 -11.01 3.59 9.58
CA LYS A 68 -9.69 3.66 8.96
C LYS A 68 -9.68 3.06 7.55
N ARG A 69 -10.30 1.89 7.36
CA ARG A 69 -10.34 1.23 6.04
C ARG A 69 -11.16 2.04 5.03
N HIS A 70 -12.30 2.56 5.45
CA HIS A 70 -13.12 3.44 4.64
C HIS A 70 -12.37 4.70 4.24
N ALA A 71 -11.69 5.36 5.18
CA ALA A 71 -10.84 6.51 4.89
C ALA A 71 -9.72 6.16 3.91
N GLN A 72 -9.10 4.98 4.03
CA GLN A 72 -8.11 4.50 3.06
C GLN A 72 -8.73 4.29 1.67
N ARG A 73 -9.92 3.68 1.57
CA ARG A 73 -10.61 3.49 0.29
C ARG A 73 -11.01 4.81 -0.35
N VAL A 74 -11.58 5.73 0.43
CA VAL A 74 -11.93 7.08 -0.04
C VAL A 74 -10.67 7.83 -0.44
N ALA A 75 -9.58 7.75 0.31
CA ALA A 75 -8.31 8.37 -0.07
C ALA A 75 -7.70 7.74 -1.34
N LEU A 76 -7.85 6.43 -1.54
CA LEU A 76 -7.42 5.74 -2.77
C LEU A 76 -8.27 6.14 -3.97
N THR A 77 -9.58 6.31 -3.80
CA THR A 77 -10.51 6.71 -4.88
C THR A 77 -10.44 8.21 -5.19
N ALA A 78 -10.19 9.04 -4.18
CA ALA A 78 -10.07 10.49 -4.29
C ALA A 78 -8.67 10.93 -4.70
N LYS A 79 -7.67 10.02 -4.69
CA LYS A 79 -6.36 10.28 -5.29
C LYS A 79 -6.49 10.21 -6.81
N PRO A 80 -6.38 11.33 -7.55
CA PRO A 80 -6.20 11.26 -8.99
C PRO A 80 -4.84 10.64 -9.26
N LYS A 81 -4.77 9.32 -9.51
CA LYS A 81 -3.66 8.58 -10.16
C LYS A 81 -2.21 8.89 -9.74
N SER A 82 -2.00 9.58 -8.62
CA SER A 82 -0.74 10.18 -8.21
C SER A 82 -0.70 10.26 -6.69
N ALA A 83 -0.56 9.11 -6.03
CA ALA A 83 0.08 8.98 -4.71
C ALA A 83 -0.12 7.55 -4.19
N GLY A 84 0.73 6.64 -4.66
CA GLY A 84 0.88 5.29 -4.11
C GLY A 84 2.32 5.02 -3.71
N GLU A 85 3.05 6.02 -3.21
CA GLU A 85 4.38 5.83 -2.63
C GLU A 85 4.24 5.29 -1.20
N THR A 86 4.17 3.98 -1.09
CA THR A 86 5.02 3.23 -0.17
C THR A 86 5.37 1.92 -0.86
N GLN A 87 6.63 1.82 -1.31
CA GLN A 87 7.32 0.61 -1.76
C GLN A 87 6.99 0.04 -3.14
N THR A 88 7.15 0.84 -4.19
CA THR A 88 8.04 0.51 -5.32
C THR A 88 8.34 1.82 -6.02
N ALA A 89 9.60 2.10 -6.35
CA ALA A 89 9.99 3.28 -7.14
C ALA A 89 9.09 3.40 -8.38
N PRO A 90 8.84 4.61 -8.93
CA PRO A 90 8.23 4.70 -10.25
C PRO A 90 9.11 3.85 -11.15
N THR A 91 8.58 2.74 -11.66
CA THR A 91 9.26 1.98 -12.70
C THR A 91 9.13 2.82 -13.97
N LEU A 92 9.84 3.95 -14.00
CA LEU A 92 10.56 4.32 -15.21
C LEU A 92 11.18 3.00 -15.65
N SER A 93 10.77 2.54 -16.82
CA SER A 93 11.32 1.32 -17.38
C SER A 93 12.85 1.40 -17.29
N ALA A 94 13.53 0.27 -17.18
CA ALA A 94 15.00 0.27 -17.10
C ALA A 94 15.61 1.15 -18.22
N GLN A 95 14.95 1.21 -19.38
CA GLN A 95 15.27 2.10 -20.50
C GLN A 95 15.12 3.60 -20.19
N GLU A 96 14.03 4.02 -19.54
CA GLU A 96 13.82 5.43 -19.19
C GLU A 96 14.79 5.90 -18.11
N ILE A 97 15.12 5.03 -17.15
CA ILE A 97 16.17 5.31 -16.16
C ILE A 97 17.50 5.57 -16.87
N LEU A 98 17.84 4.78 -17.89
CA LEU A 98 19.05 4.97 -18.70
C LEU A 98 19.02 6.29 -19.47
N LEU A 99 17.90 6.62 -20.14
CA LEU A 99 17.78 7.87 -20.89
C LEU A 99 17.87 9.11 -20.00
N GLN A 100 17.21 9.09 -18.84
CA GLN A 100 17.25 10.18 -17.88
C GLN A 100 18.65 10.35 -17.28
N THR A 101 19.32 9.24 -16.96
CA THR A 101 20.70 9.27 -16.44
C THR A 101 21.68 9.79 -17.51
N ALA A 102 21.53 9.35 -18.76
CA ALA A 102 22.33 9.86 -19.88
C ALA A 102 22.09 11.37 -20.08
N GLN A 103 20.84 11.84 -19.98
CA GLN A 103 20.51 13.25 -20.09
C GLN A 103 21.20 14.08 -18.99
N TRP A 104 21.21 13.60 -17.74
CA TRP A 104 21.90 14.30 -16.65
C TRP A 104 23.42 14.36 -16.86
N LEU A 105 24.04 13.25 -17.25
CA LEU A 105 25.48 13.16 -17.55
C LEU A 105 25.87 14.06 -18.73
N ASN A 106 25.10 14.06 -19.81
CA ASN A 106 25.36 14.89 -20.98
C ASN A 106 25.10 16.38 -20.72
N SER A 107 24.17 16.71 -19.82
CA SER A 107 23.86 18.09 -19.45
C SER A 107 24.80 18.65 -18.37
N GLY A 108 25.77 17.87 -17.87
CA GLY A 108 26.64 18.24 -16.75
C GLY A 108 25.89 18.49 -15.43
N ARG A 109 24.66 18.00 -15.31
CA ARG A 109 23.82 18.17 -14.12
C ARG A 109 24.31 17.21 -13.03
N PHE A 110 24.15 17.60 -11.77
CA PHE A 110 24.45 16.72 -10.63
C PHE A 110 23.70 15.39 -10.76
N VAL A 111 24.44 14.29 -10.73
CA VAL A 111 23.88 12.93 -10.76
C VAL A 111 23.94 12.36 -9.34
N PRO A 112 22.80 11.99 -8.75
CA PRO A 112 22.82 11.41 -7.42
C PRO A 112 23.53 10.04 -7.43
N PRO A 113 24.39 9.73 -6.44
CA PRO A 113 25.16 8.49 -6.41
C PRO A 113 24.28 7.23 -6.34
N SER A 114 23.06 7.33 -5.79
CA SER A 114 22.08 6.25 -5.75
C SER A 114 21.41 5.97 -7.12
N ALA A 115 21.57 6.85 -8.12
CA ALA A 115 20.99 6.67 -9.45
C ALA A 115 21.91 5.90 -10.41
N VAL A 116 23.21 5.85 -10.14
CA VAL A 116 24.20 5.20 -11.01
C VAL A 116 24.79 3.98 -10.31
N ASN A 117 24.11 2.84 -10.43
CA ASN A 117 24.68 1.55 -10.06
C ASN A 117 25.65 1.05 -11.14
N ASN A 118 26.57 0.15 -10.76
CA ASN A 118 27.51 -0.50 -11.69
C ASN A 118 26.79 -1.13 -12.90
N THR A 119 25.62 -1.74 -12.67
CA THR A 119 24.77 -2.31 -13.74
C THR A 119 24.24 -1.24 -14.68
N THR A 120 23.77 -0.10 -14.16
CA THR A 120 23.28 1.03 -14.97
C THR A 120 24.42 1.64 -15.78
N ARG A 121 25.62 1.75 -15.20
CA ARG A 121 26.83 2.24 -15.88
C ARG A 121 27.22 1.35 -17.07
N ASP A 122 27.24 0.03 -16.87
CA ASP A 122 27.53 -0.93 -17.95
C ASP A 122 26.47 -0.87 -19.05
N ALA A 123 25.19 -0.78 -18.66
CA ALA A 123 24.09 -0.63 -19.60
C ALA A 123 24.16 0.68 -20.41
N LEU A 124 24.56 1.80 -19.81
CA LEU A 124 24.76 3.08 -20.51
C LEU A 124 25.91 2.99 -21.52
N LEU A 125 27.01 2.34 -21.16
CA LEU A 125 28.15 2.10 -22.05
C LEU A 125 27.78 1.15 -23.20
N ARG A 126 27.06 0.07 -22.90
CA ARG A 126 26.60 -0.91 -23.89
C ARG A 126 25.58 -0.32 -24.86
N ALA A 127 24.72 0.57 -24.38
CA ALA A 127 23.76 1.30 -25.20
C ALA A 127 24.39 2.47 -26.00
N GLY A 128 25.66 2.82 -25.75
CA GLY A 128 26.33 3.93 -26.40
C GLY A 128 25.79 5.32 -26.04
N LEU A 129 25.01 5.42 -24.95
CA LEU A 129 24.35 6.66 -24.52
C LEU A 129 25.29 7.63 -23.79
N VAL A 130 26.40 7.11 -23.27
CA VAL A 130 27.43 7.86 -22.53
C VAL A 130 28.80 7.30 -22.88
N THR A 131 29.82 8.15 -22.98
CA THR A 131 31.20 7.72 -23.22
C THR A 131 31.96 7.48 -21.91
N LYS A 132 33.02 6.67 -21.97
CA LYS A 132 33.91 6.44 -20.81
C LYS A 132 34.55 7.73 -20.30
N GLU A 133 34.72 8.72 -21.17
CA GLU A 133 35.29 10.02 -20.83
C GLU A 133 34.32 10.86 -20.00
N THR A 134 33.05 10.92 -20.38
CA THR A 134 31.99 11.61 -19.60
C THR A 134 31.85 11.02 -18.19
N LEU A 135 31.91 9.69 -18.05
CA LEU A 135 31.84 9.05 -16.73
C LEU A 135 33.06 9.36 -15.83
N ARG A 136 34.26 9.47 -16.41
CA ARG A 136 35.47 9.88 -15.67
C ARG A 136 35.40 11.33 -15.21
N SER A 137 34.89 12.24 -16.05
CA SER A 137 34.73 13.66 -15.69
C SER A 137 33.80 13.88 -14.50
N HIS A 138 32.83 13.00 -14.29
CA HIS A 138 31.92 13.05 -13.14
C HIS A 138 32.42 12.27 -11.90
N GLN A 139 33.68 11.82 -11.89
CA GLN A 139 34.28 10.99 -10.82
C GLN A 139 33.48 9.70 -10.51
N ILE A 140 32.76 9.16 -11.50
CA ILE A 140 32.05 7.87 -11.39
C ILE A 140 32.98 6.76 -11.89
N TYR A 141 34.17 6.67 -11.28
CA TYR A 141 35.19 5.65 -11.58
C TYR A 141 35.41 4.76 -10.37
#